data_AF-T0YAB6-F1
#
_entry.id   AF-T0YAB6-F1
#
_cell.length_a   1.000
_cell.length_b   1.000
_cell.length_c   1.000
_cell.angle_alpha   90.00
_cell.angle_beta   90.00
_cell.angle_gamma   90.00
#
_symmetry.space_group_name_H-M   'P 1'
#
loop_
_entity.id
_entity.type
_entity.pdbx_description
1 polymer ?
#
loop_
_entity_poly.entity_id
_entity_poly.type
_entity_poly.pdbx_seq_one_letter_code
_entity_poly.pdbx_strand_id
1 'polypeptide(L)'
;GFVFALIAPMYFIFRRSQRIKSERNDLHGSAHWAVQKEVEATNLLPSEANRGGVVFGAWRDPSGRVQYLRHKGPEHMMVFAPTRSGKGVGIVIPTLVSWDESVLVLDIKGENWALTSGFRERVLKQRALKFDPTALDSARFNPLLEIRLDLNMVKDVQNICTLIVDPDGKGLEDHWAKTAFDLLVGVVIFVLVCEFPEGVQSDRSLATVLGILSDGGVFREVAETSAEARAQAAAEKAAKAGTQGAAPKKPAQAVAEGAKKVLEYIEQTALEAMRALDAAPAAPSSGPDDGVPADQTGHAWRARRNAWLTVAASSRAWLN
;
A
#
# COMPACT_ATOMS: atom_id res chain seq x y z
N GLY A 1 18.54 77.72 -22.81
CA GLY A 1 19.05 76.51 -22.12
C GLY A 1 19.68 75.55 -23.10
N PHE A 2 20.80 75.93 -23.72
CA PHE A 2 21.47 75.13 -24.77
C PHE A 2 22.20 73.91 -24.19
N VAL A 3 22.74 74.06 -22.97
CA VAL A 3 23.37 72.97 -22.20
C VAL A 3 22.34 71.88 -21.84
N PHE A 4 21.12 72.28 -21.48
CA PHE A 4 20.04 71.34 -21.14
C PHE A 4 19.59 70.52 -22.36
N ALA A 5 19.59 71.13 -23.55
CA ALA A 5 19.26 70.47 -24.81
C ALA A 5 20.30 69.41 -25.24
N LEU A 6 21.56 69.51 -24.77
CA LEU A 6 22.61 68.52 -25.03
C LEU A 6 22.71 67.45 -23.94
N ILE A 7 22.48 67.81 -22.68
CA ILE A 7 22.58 66.87 -21.55
C ILE A 7 21.36 65.95 -21.48
N ALA A 8 20.15 66.44 -21.73
CA ALA A 8 18.94 65.63 -21.60
C ALA A 8 18.89 64.42 -22.57
N PRO A 9 19.25 64.55 -23.86
CA PRO A 9 19.33 63.39 -24.76
C PRO A 9 20.43 62.42 -24.35
N MET A 10 21.57 62.92 -23.89
CA MET A 10 22.71 62.09 -23.48
C MET A 10 22.39 61.30 -22.21
N TYR A 11 21.72 61.93 -21.25
CA TYR A 11 21.19 61.27 -20.05
C TYR A 11 20.10 60.25 -20.41
N PHE A 12 19.22 60.56 -21.35
CA PHE A 12 18.19 59.63 -21.81
C PHE A 12 18.79 58.41 -22.53
N ILE A 13 19.79 58.61 -23.39
CA ILE A 13 20.53 57.54 -24.06
C ILE A 13 21.32 56.71 -23.05
N PHE A 14 21.98 57.33 -22.08
CA PHE A 14 22.69 56.64 -21.00
C PHE A 14 21.72 55.80 -20.17
N ARG A 15 20.60 56.37 -19.73
CA ARG A 15 19.57 55.66 -18.95
C ARG A 15 18.93 54.54 -19.75
N ARG A 16 18.68 54.73 -21.05
CA ARG A 16 18.17 53.69 -21.96
C ARG A 16 19.20 52.59 -22.18
N SER A 17 20.48 52.92 -22.33
CA SER A 17 21.58 51.96 -22.47
C SER A 17 21.74 51.12 -21.21
N GLN A 18 21.69 51.73 -20.03
CA GLN A 18 21.69 51.02 -18.75
C GLN A 18 20.46 50.12 -18.60
N ARG A 19 19.29 50.56 -19.06
CA ARG A 19 18.05 49.76 -19.04
C ARG A 19 18.10 48.57 -19.99
N ILE A 20 18.59 48.75 -21.22
CA ILE A 20 18.78 47.67 -22.19
C ILE A 20 19.83 46.67 -21.70
N LYS A 21 20.90 47.12 -21.02
CA LYS A 21 21.85 46.22 -20.35
C LYS A 21 21.21 45.45 -19.18
N SER A 22 20.19 46.02 -18.53
CA SER A 22 19.45 45.35 -17.43
C SER A 22 18.33 44.43 -17.92
N GLU A 23 17.88 44.57 -19.17
CA GLU A 23 16.92 43.67 -19.79
C GLU A 23 17.65 42.39 -20.20
N ARG A 24 17.58 41.36 -19.34
CA ARG A 24 18.09 40.03 -19.64
C ARG A 24 17.36 39.50 -20.88
N ASN A 25 18.12 39.19 -21.93
CA ASN A 25 17.59 38.60 -23.13
C ASN A 25 17.36 37.09 -22.92
N ASP A 26 16.20 36.74 -22.35
CA ASP A 26 15.82 35.36 -22.02
C ASP A 26 15.15 34.62 -23.21
N LEU A 27 15.49 34.97 -24.46
CA LEU A 27 14.96 34.34 -25.69
C LEU A 27 15.08 32.79 -25.71
N HIS A 28 16.06 32.25 -25.01
CA HIS A 28 16.31 30.80 -24.88
C HIS A 28 16.11 30.28 -23.45
N GLY A 29 15.41 31.04 -22.62
CA GLY A 29 15.15 30.72 -21.21
C GLY A 29 16.00 31.54 -20.23
N SER A 30 15.50 31.67 -19.01
CA SER A 30 16.12 32.43 -17.92
C SER A 30 16.99 31.58 -16.99
N ALA A 31 17.29 30.33 -17.36
CA ALA A 31 18.15 29.46 -16.58
C ALA A 31 19.59 29.99 -16.54
N HIS A 32 20.15 30.11 -15.34
CA HIS A 32 21.52 30.56 -15.13
C HIS A 32 22.03 30.06 -13.77
N TRP A 33 23.34 30.15 -13.55
CA TRP A 33 23.91 29.86 -12.24
C TRP A 33 23.48 30.92 -11.24
N ALA A 34 22.96 30.46 -10.10
CA ALA A 34 22.46 31.35 -9.06
C ALA A 34 23.57 32.28 -8.53
N VAL A 35 23.26 33.56 -8.42
CA VAL A 35 24.12 34.52 -7.71
C VAL A 35 23.82 34.49 -6.21
N GLN A 36 24.73 35.04 -5.39
CA GLN A 36 24.59 35.02 -3.92
C GLN A 36 23.21 35.45 -3.43
N LYS A 37 22.69 36.59 -3.92
CA LYS A 37 21.39 37.12 -3.52
C LYS A 37 20.24 36.15 -3.85
N GLU A 38 20.35 35.41 -4.94
CA GLU A 38 19.34 34.41 -5.33
C GLU A 38 19.43 33.17 -4.43
N VAL A 39 20.65 32.72 -4.10
CA VAL A 39 20.85 31.62 -3.13
C VAL A 39 20.25 31.98 -1.77
N GLU A 40 20.51 33.18 -1.27
CA GLU A 40 19.95 33.67 -0.01
C GLU A 40 18.41 33.75 -0.04
N ALA A 41 17.83 34.06 -1.20
CA ALA A 41 16.37 34.12 -1.38
C ALA A 41 15.70 32.73 -1.53
N THR A 42 16.46 31.66 -1.74
CA THR A 42 15.89 30.31 -1.97
C THR A 42 15.35 29.62 -0.73
N ASN A 43 15.67 30.11 0.47
CA ASN A 43 15.42 29.43 1.76
C ASN A 43 16.08 28.03 1.87
N LEU A 44 17.05 27.72 1.01
CA LEU A 44 17.80 26.45 1.02
C LEU A 44 19.03 26.50 1.92
N LEU A 45 19.49 27.69 2.31
CA LEU A 45 20.58 27.84 3.26
C LEU A 45 20.15 27.36 4.66
N PRO A 46 21.06 26.78 5.47
CA PRO A 46 20.72 26.29 6.79
C PRO A 46 20.04 27.35 7.68
N SER A 47 18.87 27.02 8.20
CA SER A 47 18.10 27.81 9.14
C SER A 47 17.35 26.89 10.11
N GLU A 48 16.74 27.45 11.15
CA GLU A 48 15.86 26.64 12.03
C GLU A 48 14.67 26.06 11.27
N ALA A 49 14.14 26.77 10.26
CA ALA A 49 12.97 26.32 9.50
C ALA A 49 13.24 25.07 8.64
N ASN A 50 14.46 24.90 8.14
CA ASN A 50 14.85 23.74 7.34
C ASN A 50 15.82 22.79 8.08
N ARG A 51 15.89 22.92 9.41
CA ARG A 51 16.65 22.01 10.26
C ARG A 51 16.13 20.59 10.09
N GLY A 52 17.03 19.66 9.81
CA GLY A 52 16.66 18.29 9.49
C GLY A 52 16.07 18.09 8.08
N GLY A 53 16.12 19.10 7.21
CA GLY A 53 15.72 18.94 5.82
C GLY A 53 16.60 17.96 5.03
N VAL A 54 16.11 17.53 3.88
CA VAL A 54 16.85 16.72 2.90
C VAL A 54 18.07 17.51 2.44
N VAL A 55 19.24 16.89 2.50
CA VAL A 55 20.51 17.47 2.05
C VAL A 55 20.72 17.07 0.59
N PHE A 56 20.73 18.04 -0.33
CA PHE A 56 20.83 17.76 -1.77
C PHE A 56 21.98 18.48 -2.48
N GLY A 57 22.74 19.31 -1.77
CA GLY A 57 23.86 20.04 -2.36
C GLY A 57 24.65 20.86 -1.35
N ALA A 58 25.64 21.59 -1.85
CA ALA A 58 26.44 22.50 -1.05
C ALA A 58 26.77 23.75 -1.86
N TRP A 59 26.73 24.90 -1.20
CA TRP A 59 27.13 26.19 -1.75
C TRP A 59 28.30 26.74 -0.95
N ARG A 60 29.30 27.31 -1.62
CA ARG A 60 30.42 27.98 -0.97
C ARG A 60 30.15 29.48 -0.96
N ASP A 61 30.08 30.05 0.23
CA ASP A 61 29.88 31.48 0.40
C ASP A 61 31.15 32.28 0.03
N PRO A 62 31.06 33.62 -0.11
CA PRO A 62 32.22 34.45 -0.45
C PRO A 62 33.37 34.40 0.58
N SER A 63 33.10 33.98 1.82
CA SER A 63 34.14 33.76 2.85
C SER A 63 34.88 32.43 2.67
N GLY A 64 34.45 31.61 1.72
CA GLY A 64 35.00 30.28 1.46
C GLY A 64 34.37 29.18 2.31
N ARG A 65 33.36 29.48 3.14
CA ARG A 65 32.69 28.47 3.98
C ARG A 65 31.65 27.71 3.18
N VAL A 66 31.61 26.39 3.38
CA VAL A 66 30.64 25.50 2.73
C VAL A 66 29.35 25.46 3.55
N GLN A 67 28.23 25.72 2.89
CA GLN A 67 26.88 25.65 3.43
C GLN A 67 26.13 24.52 2.72
N TYR A 68 25.62 23.55 3.47
CA TYR A 68 24.80 22.48 2.91
C TYR A 68 23.40 22.99 2.59
N LEU A 69 22.95 22.78 1.36
CA LEU A 69 21.60 23.14 0.93
C LEU A 69 20.60 22.12 1.44
N ARG A 70 19.54 22.60 2.09
CA ARG A 70 18.53 21.78 2.75
C ARG A 70 17.13 22.18 2.34
N HIS A 71 16.29 21.18 2.12
CA HIS A 71 14.88 21.39 1.83
C HIS A 71 14.02 20.58 2.81
N LYS A 72 13.09 21.27 3.49
CA LYS A 72 12.14 20.69 4.44
C LYS A 72 10.72 21.17 4.11
N GLY A 73 10.25 20.80 2.93
CA GLY A 73 8.92 21.12 2.43
C GLY A 73 8.23 19.88 1.85
N PRO A 74 6.96 20.00 1.44
CA PRO A 74 6.19 18.92 0.82
C PRO A 74 6.66 18.58 -0.61
N GLU A 75 7.56 19.38 -1.20
CA GLU A 75 8.00 19.22 -2.58
C GLU A 75 8.82 17.94 -2.78
N HIS A 76 8.60 17.29 -3.93
CA HIS A 76 9.37 16.12 -4.32
C HIS A 76 10.73 16.51 -4.89
N MET A 77 11.76 15.72 -4.56
CA MET A 77 13.12 15.90 -5.05
C MET A 77 13.52 14.73 -5.95
N MET A 78 14.09 15.07 -7.12
CA MET A 78 14.60 14.10 -8.08
C MET A 78 16.11 14.28 -8.24
N VAL A 79 16.85 13.18 -8.07
CA VAL A 79 18.31 13.17 -8.18
C VAL A 79 18.73 12.35 -9.40
N PHE A 80 19.22 13.04 -10.43
CA PHE A 80 19.87 12.40 -11.57
C PHE A 80 21.37 12.25 -11.31
N ALA A 81 21.81 11.02 -11.07
CA ALA A 81 23.19 10.73 -10.71
C ALA A 81 23.67 9.37 -11.27
N PRO A 82 24.72 9.34 -12.13
CA PRO A 82 25.31 8.09 -12.64
C PRO A 82 25.81 7.16 -11.53
N THR A 83 26.11 5.90 -11.86
CA THR A 83 26.78 5.02 -10.90
C THR A 83 28.14 5.60 -10.49
N ARG A 84 28.54 5.40 -9.21
CA ARG A 84 29.80 5.91 -8.63
C ARG A 84 29.97 7.44 -8.59
N SER A 85 28.89 8.21 -8.81
CA SER A 85 28.88 9.68 -8.67
C SER A 85 28.77 10.20 -7.23
N GLY A 86 28.62 9.30 -6.25
CA GLY A 86 28.53 9.66 -4.85
C GLY A 86 27.12 9.99 -4.33
N LYS A 87 26.03 9.66 -5.05
CA LYS A 87 24.65 9.91 -4.57
C LYS A 87 24.37 9.37 -3.16
N GLY A 88 24.96 8.22 -2.81
CA GLY A 88 24.83 7.62 -1.48
C GLY A 88 25.46 8.49 -0.40
N VAL A 89 26.75 8.81 -0.55
CA VAL A 89 27.54 9.56 0.45
C VAL A 89 27.24 11.07 0.45
N GLY A 90 26.79 11.64 -0.66
CA GLY A 90 26.58 13.08 -0.81
C GLY A 90 25.15 13.55 -0.52
N ILE A 91 24.15 12.67 -0.65
CA ILE A 91 22.73 13.04 -0.53
C ILE A 91 22.01 12.09 0.41
N VAL A 92 22.02 10.79 0.12
CA VAL A 92 21.18 9.80 0.84
C VAL A 92 21.60 9.65 2.30
N ILE A 93 22.85 9.28 2.57
CA ILE A 93 23.36 9.08 3.94
C ILE A 93 23.28 10.38 4.76
N PRO A 94 23.75 11.55 4.26
CA PRO A 94 23.58 12.81 4.98
C PRO A 94 22.13 13.10 5.35
N THR A 95 21.21 12.88 4.41
CA THR A 95 19.77 13.04 4.66
C THR A 95 19.28 12.06 5.73
N LEU A 96 19.65 10.79 5.68
CA LEU A 96 19.18 9.80 6.67
C LEU A 96 19.72 10.02 8.07
N VAL A 97 20.83 10.75 8.25
CA VAL A 97 21.35 11.13 9.58
C VAL A 97 20.93 12.53 10.00
N SER A 98 20.39 13.36 9.11
CA SER A 98 19.85 14.69 9.46
C SER A 98 18.33 14.74 9.54
N TRP A 99 17.63 13.95 8.74
CA TRP A 99 16.16 13.91 8.64
C TRP A 99 15.54 13.41 9.94
N ASP A 100 14.93 14.35 10.64
CA ASP A 100 14.39 14.19 11.99
C ASP A 100 12.94 13.66 12.01
N GLU A 101 12.31 13.54 10.85
CA GLU A 101 11.00 12.91 10.68
C GLU A 101 11.09 11.42 10.30
N SER A 102 9.93 10.78 10.18
CA SER A 102 9.81 9.40 9.68
C SER A 102 10.29 9.28 8.24
N VAL A 103 10.87 8.13 7.89
CA VAL A 103 11.35 7.84 6.54
C VAL A 103 11.14 6.36 6.20
N LEU A 104 10.66 6.10 4.98
CA LEU A 104 10.64 4.76 4.38
C LEU A 104 11.71 4.72 3.28
N VAL A 105 12.62 3.75 3.34
CA VAL A 105 13.78 3.68 2.45
C VAL A 105 13.75 2.35 1.68
N LEU A 106 13.71 2.43 0.35
CA LEU A 106 13.99 1.28 -0.50
C LEU A 106 15.51 1.10 -0.61
N ASP A 107 16.06 0.17 0.16
CA ASP A 107 17.51 -0.06 0.27
C ASP A 107 17.92 -1.41 -0.33
N ILE A 108 17.97 -1.47 -1.67
CA ILE A 108 18.31 -2.70 -2.43
C ILE A 108 19.68 -3.28 -2.02
N LYS A 109 20.61 -2.44 -1.53
CA LYS A 109 21.97 -2.85 -1.17
C LYS A 109 22.21 -3.06 0.32
N GLY A 110 21.29 -2.61 1.18
CA GLY A 110 21.48 -2.62 2.64
C GLY A 110 22.48 -1.59 3.19
N GLU A 111 23.09 -0.75 2.34
CA GLU A 111 24.11 0.22 2.73
C GLU A 111 23.52 1.34 3.60
N ASN A 112 22.29 1.76 3.31
CA ASN A 112 21.62 2.81 4.08
C ASN A 112 21.30 2.30 5.49
N TRP A 113 20.75 1.09 5.60
CA TRP A 113 20.47 0.46 6.89
C TRP A 113 21.75 0.31 7.72
N ALA A 114 22.79 -0.28 7.14
CA ALA A 114 24.05 -0.56 7.84
C ALA A 114 24.72 0.71 8.38
N LEU A 115 24.67 1.81 7.62
CA LEU A 115 25.37 3.05 7.97
C LEU A 115 24.53 4.00 8.85
N THR A 116 23.20 3.93 8.80
CA THR A 116 22.35 4.99 9.38
C THR A 116 21.39 4.53 10.47
N SER A 117 20.98 3.25 10.49
CA SER A 117 19.96 2.75 11.43
C SER A 117 20.34 3.00 12.90
N GLY A 118 21.57 2.69 13.29
CA GLY A 118 22.06 2.92 14.65
C GLY A 118 22.12 4.39 15.06
N PHE A 119 22.37 5.30 14.12
CA PHE A 119 22.31 6.75 14.38
C PHE A 119 20.85 7.19 14.60
N ARG A 120 19.94 6.74 13.72
CA ARG A 120 18.51 7.07 13.84
C ARG A 120 17.92 6.55 15.15
N GLU A 121 18.30 5.36 15.59
CA GLU A 121 17.86 4.79 16.87
C GLU A 121 18.48 5.51 18.06
N ARG A 122 19.80 5.66 18.10
CA ARG A 122 20.51 6.12 19.31
C ARG A 122 20.52 7.63 19.47
N VAL A 123 20.61 8.37 18.38
CA VAL A 123 20.76 9.83 18.37
C VAL A 123 19.41 10.50 18.13
N LEU A 124 18.70 10.11 17.07
CA LEU A 124 17.38 10.68 16.76
C LEU A 124 16.24 10.08 17.62
N LYS A 125 16.53 9.01 18.39
CA LYS A 125 15.56 8.33 19.27
C LYS A 125 14.34 7.79 18.52
N GLN A 126 14.54 7.41 17.25
CA GLN A 126 13.49 6.88 16.40
C GLN A 126 13.47 5.35 16.41
N ARG A 127 12.31 4.75 16.15
CA ARG A 127 12.20 3.32 15.91
C ARG A 127 12.71 3.01 14.50
N ALA A 128 13.81 2.25 14.40
CA ALA A 128 14.34 1.77 13.13
C ALA A 128 13.93 0.30 12.92
N LEU A 129 13.27 0.00 11.80
CA LEU A 129 12.88 -1.36 11.41
C LEU A 129 13.44 -1.69 10.04
N LYS A 130 14.00 -2.90 9.90
CA LYS A 130 14.44 -3.46 8.62
C LYS A 130 13.43 -4.50 8.17
N PHE A 131 12.89 -4.36 6.97
CA PHE A 131 12.10 -5.41 6.34
C PHE A 131 12.88 -5.97 5.16
N ASP A 132 13.39 -7.18 5.34
CA ASP A 132 14.12 -7.98 4.35
C ASP A 132 13.63 -9.42 4.46
N PRO A 133 12.70 -9.87 3.60
CA PRO A 133 12.13 -11.22 3.65
C PRO A 133 13.15 -12.36 3.59
N THR A 134 14.39 -12.07 3.19
CA THR A 134 15.47 -13.08 3.09
C THR A 134 16.37 -13.12 4.33
N ALA A 135 16.29 -12.11 5.20
CA ALA A 135 17.15 -12.00 6.37
C ALA A 135 16.47 -12.52 7.65
N LEU A 136 17.25 -13.22 8.49
CA LEU A 136 16.77 -13.79 9.76
C LEU A 136 16.41 -12.72 10.80
N ASP A 137 17.07 -11.56 10.75
CA ASP A 137 16.87 -10.43 11.65
C ASP A 137 15.85 -9.40 11.10
N SER A 138 15.07 -9.77 10.09
CA SER A 138 14.03 -8.91 9.54
C SER A 138 12.86 -8.74 10.50
N ALA A 139 12.30 -7.52 10.51
CA ALA A 139 10.95 -7.29 10.97
C ALA A 139 9.96 -8.15 10.17
N ARG A 140 8.84 -8.47 10.80
CA ARG A 140 7.73 -9.20 10.17
C ARG A 140 6.64 -8.21 9.80
N PHE A 141 6.04 -8.39 8.64
CA PHE A 141 4.94 -7.57 8.17
C PHE A 141 3.83 -8.48 7.65
N ASN A 142 2.61 -8.25 8.14
CA ASN A 142 1.42 -8.92 7.64
C ASN A 142 0.45 -7.83 7.14
N PRO A 143 0.30 -7.63 5.82
CA PRO A 143 -0.56 -6.58 5.29
C PRO A 143 -2.03 -6.78 5.65
N LEU A 144 -2.44 -8.01 6.02
CA LEU A 144 -3.81 -8.27 6.43
C LEU A 144 -4.16 -7.66 7.79
N LEU A 145 -3.17 -7.32 8.62
CA LEU A 145 -3.39 -6.62 9.89
C LEU A 145 -3.75 -5.15 9.70
N GLU A 146 -3.45 -4.57 8.55
CA GLU A 146 -3.78 -3.18 8.22
C GLU A 146 -5.22 -3.03 7.70
N ILE A 147 -5.94 -4.15 7.52
CA ILE A 147 -7.30 -4.15 6.99
C ILE A 147 -8.28 -3.79 8.10
N ARG A 148 -9.07 -2.74 7.88
CA ARG A 148 -10.12 -2.33 8.81
C ARG A 148 -11.30 -3.28 8.71
N LEU A 149 -11.70 -3.88 9.83
CA LEU A 149 -12.85 -4.78 9.92
C LEU A 149 -14.18 -4.01 10.05
N ASP A 150 -14.33 -2.96 9.26
CA ASP A 150 -15.53 -2.12 9.16
C ASP A 150 -16.07 -2.10 7.72
N LEU A 151 -16.89 -1.10 7.36
CA LEU A 151 -17.44 -0.97 6.01
C LEU A 151 -16.38 -0.80 4.91
N ASN A 152 -15.13 -0.46 5.26
CA ASN A 152 -14.02 -0.33 4.33
C ASN A 152 -13.31 -1.66 4.05
N MET A 153 -13.62 -2.75 4.77
CA MET A 153 -12.91 -4.02 4.66
C MET A 153 -12.75 -4.50 3.22
N VAL A 154 -13.84 -4.51 2.45
CA VAL A 154 -13.81 -4.95 1.03
C VAL A 154 -12.88 -4.05 0.21
N LYS A 155 -12.93 -2.74 0.41
CA LYS A 155 -12.07 -1.77 -0.27
C LYS A 155 -10.60 -1.95 0.11
N ASP A 156 -10.31 -2.16 1.39
CA ASP A 156 -8.94 -2.35 1.89
C ASP A 156 -8.35 -3.66 1.35
N VAL A 157 -9.14 -4.75 1.33
CA VAL A 157 -8.76 -6.02 0.70
C VAL A 157 -8.51 -5.83 -0.78
N GLN A 158 -9.42 -5.16 -1.51
CA GLN A 158 -9.24 -4.87 -2.94
C GLN A 158 -7.95 -4.11 -3.21
N ASN A 159 -7.60 -3.11 -2.41
CA ASN A 159 -6.34 -2.37 -2.56
C ASN A 159 -5.11 -3.28 -2.42
N ILE A 160 -5.09 -4.15 -1.41
CA ILE A 160 -3.99 -5.12 -1.22
C ILE A 160 -3.94 -6.12 -2.38
N CYS A 161 -5.09 -6.67 -2.80
CA CYS A 161 -5.16 -7.61 -3.92
C CYS A 161 -4.71 -6.97 -5.24
N THR A 162 -5.04 -5.71 -5.49
CA THR A 162 -4.58 -4.98 -6.69
C THR A 162 -3.05 -4.87 -6.69
N LEU A 163 -2.43 -4.54 -5.55
CA LEU A 163 -0.95 -4.48 -5.46
C LEU A 163 -0.28 -5.84 -5.73
N ILE A 164 -0.97 -6.96 -5.45
CA ILE A 164 -0.45 -8.31 -5.67
C ILE A 164 -0.64 -8.76 -7.13
N VAL A 165 -1.81 -8.49 -7.71
CA VAL A 165 -2.19 -8.98 -9.06
C VAL A 165 -1.72 -8.04 -10.17
N ASP A 166 -1.59 -6.74 -9.89
CA ASP A 166 -1.11 -5.71 -10.82
C ASP A 166 0.10 -4.95 -10.23
N PRO A 167 1.27 -5.61 -10.13
CA PRO A 167 2.47 -5.00 -9.55
C PRO A 167 3.02 -3.82 -10.38
N ASP A 168 2.72 -3.78 -11.68
CA ASP A 168 3.16 -2.73 -12.60
C ASP A 168 2.20 -1.52 -12.66
N GLY A 169 1.01 -1.63 -12.06
CA GLY A 169 -0.02 -0.59 -12.11
C GLY A 169 -0.58 -0.32 -13.51
N LYS A 170 -0.56 -1.33 -14.40
CA LYS A 170 -1.06 -1.21 -15.78
C LYS A 170 -2.56 -1.45 -15.89
N GLY A 171 -3.19 -1.88 -14.81
CA GLY A 171 -4.59 -2.29 -14.74
C GLY A 171 -4.79 -3.78 -15.00
N LEU A 172 -5.94 -4.29 -14.55
CA LEU A 172 -6.36 -5.68 -14.75
C LEU A 172 -6.95 -5.84 -16.17
N GLU A 173 -6.12 -5.75 -17.21
CA GLU A 173 -6.59 -5.84 -18.61
C GLU A 173 -6.94 -7.27 -19.03
N ASP A 174 -6.20 -8.25 -18.52
CA ASP A 174 -6.42 -9.67 -18.82
C ASP A 174 -7.62 -10.24 -18.04
N HIS A 175 -8.43 -11.06 -18.71
CA HIS A 175 -9.49 -11.83 -18.08
C HIS A 175 -8.96 -12.67 -16.92
N TRP A 176 -7.80 -13.31 -17.09
CA TRP A 176 -7.18 -14.12 -16.02
C TRP A 176 -6.83 -13.28 -14.80
N ALA A 177 -6.34 -12.06 -15.00
CA ALA A 177 -6.03 -11.15 -13.90
C ALA A 177 -7.30 -10.72 -13.14
N LYS A 178 -8.42 -10.48 -13.85
CA LYS A 178 -9.70 -10.16 -13.21
C LYS A 178 -10.25 -11.33 -12.39
N THR A 179 -10.27 -12.54 -12.97
CA THR A 179 -10.74 -13.73 -12.26
C THR A 179 -9.86 -14.05 -11.05
N ALA A 180 -8.53 -13.93 -11.18
CA ALA A 180 -7.60 -14.13 -10.07
C ALA A 180 -7.78 -13.08 -8.97
N PHE A 181 -8.00 -11.82 -9.35
CA PHE A 181 -8.30 -10.74 -8.41
C PHE A 181 -9.59 -11.02 -7.61
N ASP A 182 -10.68 -11.35 -8.31
CA ASP A 182 -11.96 -11.61 -7.66
C ASP A 182 -11.87 -12.80 -6.69
N LEU A 183 -11.20 -13.89 -7.10
CA LEU A 183 -10.95 -15.05 -6.23
C LEU A 183 -10.11 -14.65 -5.01
N LEU A 184 -9.01 -13.94 -5.22
CA LEU A 184 -8.10 -13.55 -4.14
C LEU A 184 -8.81 -12.65 -3.11
N VAL A 185 -9.63 -11.70 -3.56
CA VAL A 185 -10.46 -10.85 -2.68
C VAL A 185 -11.39 -11.71 -1.82
N GLY A 186 -12.07 -12.69 -2.42
CA GLY A 186 -12.96 -13.60 -1.70
C GLY A 186 -12.22 -14.41 -0.63
N VAL A 187 -11.09 -15.03 -0.99
CA VAL A 187 -10.32 -15.88 -0.06
C VAL A 187 -9.65 -15.05 1.05
N VAL A 188 -9.15 -13.85 0.76
CA VAL A 188 -8.60 -12.95 1.79
C VAL A 188 -9.69 -12.56 2.78
N ILE A 189 -10.88 -12.16 2.30
CA ILE A 189 -12.01 -11.84 3.19
C ILE A 189 -12.39 -13.06 4.01
N PHE A 190 -12.48 -14.24 3.39
CA PHE A 190 -12.77 -15.48 4.10
C PHE A 190 -11.78 -15.70 5.25
N VAL A 191 -10.47 -15.61 4.98
CA VAL A 191 -9.42 -15.73 6.01
C VAL A 191 -9.53 -14.65 7.10
N LEU A 192 -10.10 -13.48 6.82
CA LEU A 192 -10.30 -12.41 7.82
C LEU A 192 -11.50 -12.66 8.73
N VAL A 193 -12.57 -13.30 8.24
CA VAL A 193 -13.86 -13.39 8.97
C VAL A 193 -14.27 -14.80 9.38
N CYS A 194 -13.67 -15.84 8.81
CA CYS A 194 -14.00 -17.22 9.16
C CYS A 194 -13.54 -17.60 10.56
N GLU A 195 -14.14 -18.66 11.08
CA GLU A 195 -13.59 -19.45 12.17
C GLU A 195 -12.72 -20.55 11.56
N PHE A 196 -11.52 -20.76 12.12
CA PHE A 196 -10.66 -21.85 11.69
C PHE A 196 -11.18 -23.19 12.24
N PRO A 197 -10.91 -24.32 11.57
CA PRO A 197 -11.33 -25.63 12.04
C PRO A 197 -10.79 -25.94 13.44
N GLU A 198 -11.52 -26.73 14.21
CA GLU A 198 -11.11 -27.10 15.57
C GLU A 198 -9.73 -27.75 15.58
N GLY A 199 -8.89 -27.37 16.55
CA GLY A 199 -7.53 -27.88 16.69
C GLY A 199 -6.50 -27.27 15.71
N VAL A 200 -6.91 -26.39 14.78
CA VAL A 200 -6.00 -25.69 13.88
C VAL A 200 -5.63 -24.32 14.44
N GLN A 201 -4.34 -24.12 14.69
CA GLN A 201 -3.79 -22.79 14.97
C GLN A 201 -3.20 -22.20 13.69
N SER A 202 -3.89 -21.21 13.11
CA SER A 202 -3.44 -20.51 11.90
C SER A 202 -3.59 -19.01 12.06
N ASP A 203 -2.62 -18.26 11.54
CA ASP A 203 -2.69 -16.81 11.52
C ASP A 203 -3.57 -16.32 10.35
N ARG A 204 -4.20 -15.16 10.51
CA ARG A 204 -4.90 -14.46 9.40
C ARG A 204 -3.85 -13.74 8.55
N SER A 205 -3.15 -14.48 7.70
CA SER A 205 -2.01 -13.99 6.91
C SER A 205 -2.09 -14.41 5.44
N LEU A 206 -1.28 -13.75 4.59
CA LEU A 206 -1.14 -14.15 3.18
C LEU A 206 -0.59 -15.58 3.02
N ALA A 207 0.16 -16.11 3.99
CA ALA A 207 0.62 -17.50 3.94
C ALA A 207 -0.57 -18.48 4.04
N THR A 208 -1.53 -18.18 4.90
CA THR A 208 -2.77 -18.96 5.04
C THR A 208 -3.62 -18.87 3.76
N VAL A 209 -3.74 -17.67 3.19
CA VAL A 209 -4.41 -17.45 1.91
C VAL A 209 -3.75 -18.28 0.79
N LEU A 210 -2.41 -18.24 0.71
CA LEU A 210 -1.65 -19.02 -0.27
C LEU A 210 -1.87 -20.53 -0.09
N GLY A 211 -1.88 -21.04 1.15
CA GLY A 211 -2.18 -22.43 1.43
C GLY A 211 -3.56 -22.84 0.91
N ILE A 212 -4.59 -22.05 1.21
CA ILE A 212 -5.96 -22.29 0.71
C ILE A 212 -5.99 -22.33 -0.82
N LEU A 213 -5.34 -21.37 -1.49
CA LEU A 213 -5.31 -21.29 -2.95
C LEU A 213 -4.44 -22.37 -3.61
N SER A 214 -3.46 -22.93 -2.91
CA SER A 214 -2.51 -23.90 -3.47
C SER A 214 -3.04 -25.32 -3.39
N ASP A 215 -3.49 -25.76 -2.22
CA ASP A 215 -3.89 -27.15 -1.98
C ASP A 215 -5.09 -27.30 -1.03
N GLY A 216 -5.76 -26.19 -0.71
CA GLY A 216 -6.85 -26.13 0.28
C GLY A 216 -6.40 -25.79 1.68
N GLY A 217 -5.10 -25.88 1.97
CA GLY A 217 -4.49 -25.50 3.24
C GLY A 217 -5.23 -26.08 4.45
N VAL A 218 -5.42 -25.23 5.46
CA VAL A 218 -6.07 -25.59 6.71
C VAL A 218 -7.54 -26.02 6.57
N PHE A 219 -8.18 -25.73 5.44
CA PHE A 219 -9.60 -26.07 5.19
C PHE A 219 -9.78 -27.32 4.34
N ARG A 220 -8.70 -27.96 3.87
CA ARG A 220 -8.79 -29.11 2.96
C ARG A 220 -9.57 -30.28 3.54
N GLU A 221 -9.19 -30.73 4.73
CA GLU A 221 -9.77 -31.93 5.36
C GLU A 221 -11.25 -31.73 5.70
N VAL A 222 -11.60 -30.56 6.25
CA VAL A 222 -12.99 -30.23 6.57
C VAL A 222 -13.84 -30.08 5.30
N ALA A 223 -13.27 -29.52 4.22
CA ALA A 223 -13.96 -29.40 2.94
C ALA A 223 -14.20 -30.78 2.29
N GLU A 224 -13.21 -31.68 2.32
CA GLU A 224 -13.34 -33.05 1.81
C GLU A 224 -14.40 -33.83 2.60
N THR A 225 -14.33 -33.81 3.93
CA THR A 225 -15.33 -34.46 4.81
C THR A 225 -16.74 -33.90 4.59
N SER A 226 -16.86 -32.57 4.44
CA SER A 226 -18.15 -31.92 4.19
C SER A 226 -18.71 -32.27 2.81
N ALA A 227 -17.86 -32.46 1.81
CA ALA A 227 -18.27 -32.90 0.47
C ALA A 227 -18.78 -34.35 0.48
N GLU A 228 -18.10 -35.25 1.20
CA GLU A 228 -18.52 -36.64 1.35
C GLU A 228 -19.85 -36.77 2.09
N ALA A 229 -20.02 -36.05 3.21
CA ALA A 229 -21.29 -36.02 3.94
C ALA A 229 -22.45 -35.51 3.08
N ARG A 230 -22.21 -34.47 2.25
CA ARG A 230 -23.20 -33.97 1.29
C ARG A 230 -23.54 -34.99 0.21
N ALA A 231 -22.55 -35.70 -0.32
CA ALA A 231 -22.76 -36.74 -1.32
C ALA A 231 -23.59 -37.90 -0.75
N GLN A 232 -23.32 -38.32 0.48
CA GLN A 232 -24.11 -39.34 1.19
C GLN A 232 -25.56 -38.87 1.42
N ALA A 233 -25.76 -37.66 1.95
CA ALA A 233 -27.10 -37.11 2.17
C ALA A 233 -27.90 -36.95 0.85
N ALA A 234 -27.23 -36.58 -0.24
CA ALA A 234 -27.85 -36.50 -1.57
C ALA A 234 -28.24 -37.89 -2.09
N ALA A 235 -27.38 -38.90 -1.92
CA ALA A 235 -27.65 -40.28 -2.29
C ALA A 235 -28.83 -40.87 -1.50
N GLU A 236 -28.90 -40.62 -0.19
CA GLU A 236 -30.05 -41.02 0.64
C GLU A 236 -31.35 -40.36 0.19
N LYS A 237 -31.30 -39.06 -0.14
CA LYS A 237 -32.47 -38.33 -0.64
C LYS A 237 -32.91 -38.84 -2.02
N ALA A 238 -31.97 -39.15 -2.92
CA ALA A 238 -32.25 -39.75 -4.23
C ALA A 238 -32.81 -41.17 -4.10
N ALA A 239 -32.30 -41.98 -3.17
CA ALA A 239 -32.83 -43.30 -2.86
C ALA A 239 -34.29 -43.22 -2.34
N LYS A 240 -34.59 -42.22 -1.49
CA LYS A 240 -35.97 -41.92 -1.04
C LYS A 240 -36.87 -41.37 -2.16
N ALA A 241 -36.30 -40.72 -3.17
CA ALA A 241 -37.02 -40.13 -4.30
C ALA A 241 -37.13 -41.05 -5.54
N GLY A 242 -36.56 -42.26 -5.50
CA GLY A 242 -36.70 -43.27 -6.56
C GLY A 242 -35.86 -43.04 -7.82
N THR A 243 -34.79 -42.24 -7.76
CA THR A 243 -33.94 -41.93 -8.93
C THR A 243 -32.56 -42.58 -8.82
N GLN A 244 -32.15 -43.31 -9.87
CA GLN A 244 -30.79 -43.89 -10.01
C GLN A 244 -29.91 -43.02 -10.92
N GLY A 245 -28.65 -42.80 -10.54
CA GLY A 245 -27.69 -42.04 -11.34
C GLY A 245 -26.21 -42.38 -11.12
N ALA A 246 -25.62 -42.93 -12.19
CA ALA A 246 -24.26 -42.81 -12.77
C ALA A 246 -22.95 -43.00 -11.95
N ALA A 247 -21.99 -43.66 -12.62
CA ALA A 247 -20.67 -44.10 -12.15
C ALA A 247 -19.57 -43.00 -12.13
N PRO A 248 -18.48 -43.16 -11.35
CA PRO A 248 -17.48 -42.11 -11.13
C PRO A 248 -16.41 -42.03 -12.24
N LYS A 249 -15.71 -40.87 -12.33
CA LYS A 249 -14.70 -40.53 -13.37
C LYS A 249 -13.24 -40.47 -12.81
N LYS A 250 -12.26 -40.27 -13.72
CA LYS A 250 -10.81 -40.64 -13.67
C LYS A 250 -9.84 -39.65 -12.95
N PRO A 251 -8.59 -40.06 -12.62
CA PRO A 251 -7.73 -39.45 -11.58
C PRO A 251 -7.15 -38.05 -11.81
N ALA A 252 -6.97 -37.57 -13.04
CA ALA A 252 -6.51 -36.19 -13.29
C ALA A 252 -7.53 -35.12 -12.84
N GLN A 253 -8.75 -35.55 -12.53
CA GLN A 253 -9.81 -34.73 -11.94
C GLN A 253 -9.60 -34.48 -10.44
N ALA A 254 -8.80 -35.30 -9.74
CA ALA A 254 -8.75 -35.29 -8.27
C ALA A 254 -8.17 -34.01 -7.64
N VAL A 255 -7.19 -33.34 -8.26
CA VAL A 255 -6.61 -32.07 -7.74
C VAL A 255 -7.54 -30.89 -7.99
N ALA A 256 -8.10 -30.79 -9.21
CA ALA A 256 -9.13 -29.80 -9.52
C ALA A 256 -10.40 -30.01 -8.67
N GLU A 257 -10.69 -31.26 -8.31
CA GLU A 257 -11.78 -31.64 -7.42
C GLU A 257 -11.52 -31.23 -5.96
N GLY A 258 -10.27 -31.28 -5.49
CA GLY A 258 -9.88 -30.77 -4.17
C GLY A 258 -10.06 -29.26 -4.02
N ALA A 259 -9.51 -28.47 -4.95
CA ALA A 259 -9.69 -27.01 -4.95
C ALA A 259 -11.18 -26.62 -5.08
N LYS A 260 -11.93 -27.34 -5.91
CA LYS A 260 -13.38 -27.18 -6.04
C LYS A 260 -14.10 -27.46 -4.72
N LYS A 261 -13.79 -28.56 -4.03
CA LYS A 261 -14.40 -28.89 -2.72
C LYS A 261 -14.17 -27.79 -1.69
N VAL A 262 -12.96 -27.22 -1.66
CA VAL A 262 -12.62 -26.12 -0.75
C VAL A 262 -13.40 -24.86 -1.08
N LEU A 263 -13.49 -24.46 -2.35
CA LEU A 263 -14.26 -23.27 -2.73
C LEU A 263 -15.77 -23.46 -2.53
N GLU A 264 -16.30 -24.66 -2.77
CA GLU A 264 -17.69 -24.98 -2.39
C GLU A 264 -17.91 -24.88 -0.89
N TYR A 265 -16.96 -25.36 -0.07
CA TYR A 265 -17.02 -25.24 1.39
C TYR A 265 -17.00 -23.77 1.82
N ILE A 266 -16.13 -22.94 1.23
CA ILE A 266 -16.05 -21.50 1.50
C ILE A 266 -17.37 -20.80 1.12
N GLU A 267 -17.93 -21.10 -0.06
CA GLU A 267 -19.23 -20.55 -0.49
C GLU A 267 -20.35 -20.93 0.50
N GLN A 268 -20.42 -22.20 0.89
CA GLN A 268 -21.44 -22.69 1.83
C GLN A 268 -21.31 -22.02 3.20
N THR A 269 -20.09 -21.96 3.72
CA THR A 269 -19.79 -21.27 4.99
C THR A 269 -20.27 -19.82 4.93
N ALA A 270 -20.02 -19.13 3.82
CA ALA A 270 -20.47 -17.75 3.63
C ALA A 270 -21.99 -17.61 3.57
N LEU A 271 -22.69 -18.51 2.86
CA LEU A 271 -24.15 -18.52 2.80
C LEU A 271 -24.79 -18.82 4.16
N GLU A 272 -24.21 -19.73 4.93
CA GLU A 272 -24.66 -20.07 6.28
C GLU A 272 -24.43 -18.92 7.26
N ALA A 273 -23.25 -18.30 7.21
CA ALA A 273 -22.95 -17.11 8.02
C ALA A 273 -23.92 -15.96 7.72
N MET A 274 -24.26 -15.71 6.45
CA MET A 274 -25.27 -14.70 6.09
C MET A 274 -26.66 -15.06 6.62
N ARG A 275 -27.09 -16.33 6.51
CA ARG A 275 -28.38 -16.77 7.08
C ARG A 275 -28.42 -16.59 8.59
N ALA A 276 -27.34 -16.92 9.29
CA ALA A 276 -27.23 -16.73 10.73
C ALA A 276 -27.29 -15.24 11.11
N LEU A 277 -26.60 -14.38 10.36
CA LEU A 277 -26.66 -12.92 10.54
C LEU A 277 -28.05 -12.33 10.26
N ASP A 278 -28.76 -12.87 9.27
CA ASP A 278 -30.12 -12.42 8.91
C ASP A 278 -31.18 -12.96 9.90
N ALA A 279 -30.91 -14.08 10.58
CA ALA A 279 -31.81 -14.70 11.57
C ALA A 279 -31.61 -14.19 13.01
N ALA A 280 -30.50 -13.51 13.30
CA ALA A 280 -30.22 -12.99 14.64
C ALA A 280 -31.26 -11.92 15.05
N PRO A 281 -31.79 -11.96 16.29
CA PRO A 281 -32.72 -10.95 16.76
C PRO A 281 -32.04 -9.57 16.79
N ALA A 282 -32.75 -8.53 16.34
CA ALA A 282 -32.27 -7.15 16.48
C ALA A 282 -32.06 -6.84 17.97
N ALA A 283 -30.89 -6.33 18.38
CA ALA A 283 -30.75 -5.88 19.76
C ALA A 283 -31.79 -4.82 20.11
N PRO A 284 -32.26 -4.79 21.36
CA PRO A 284 -33.15 -3.75 21.83
C PRO A 284 -32.49 -2.38 21.64
N SER A 285 -33.20 -1.48 20.95
CA SER A 285 -32.85 -0.06 20.88
C SER A 285 -32.90 0.53 22.29
N SER A 286 -31.76 0.93 22.86
CA SER A 286 -31.77 1.89 23.95
C SER A 286 -32.26 3.24 23.39
N GLY A 287 -33.22 3.85 24.08
CA GLY A 287 -33.90 5.08 23.69
C GLY A 287 -32.98 6.31 23.59
N PRO A 288 -33.57 7.51 23.42
CA PRO A 288 -32.84 8.74 23.19
C PRO A 288 -32.18 9.24 24.49
N ASP A 289 -31.02 9.88 24.36
CA ASP A 289 -30.11 10.36 25.42
C ASP A 289 -29.27 9.29 26.13
N ASP A 290 -28.03 9.15 25.65
CA ASP A 290 -26.77 9.08 26.43
C ASP A 290 -25.62 8.72 25.45
N GLY A 291 -24.80 9.71 25.11
CA GLY A 291 -23.88 9.66 23.96
C GLY A 291 -22.79 8.58 24.00
N VAL A 292 -23.02 7.50 23.22
CA VAL A 292 -22.12 6.40 22.75
C VAL A 292 -22.14 5.15 23.65
N PRO A 293 -22.27 3.89 23.13
CA PRO A 293 -21.99 3.41 21.76
C PRO A 293 -23.13 2.71 21.02
N ALA A 294 -23.13 2.83 19.68
CA ALA A 294 -23.99 2.08 18.79
C ALA A 294 -23.19 0.97 18.10
N ASP A 295 -23.17 -0.24 18.66
CA ASP A 295 -22.56 -1.42 18.02
C ASP A 295 -23.58 -2.34 17.33
N GLN A 296 -24.86 -1.94 17.27
CA GLN A 296 -25.91 -2.63 16.50
C GLN A 296 -26.75 -1.76 15.56
N THR A 297 -26.31 -0.55 15.19
CA THR A 297 -26.98 0.29 14.19
C THR A 297 -26.28 0.19 12.83
N GLY A 298 -26.52 -0.92 12.11
CA GLY A 298 -26.28 -1.06 10.67
C GLY A 298 -24.83 -1.28 10.23
N HIS A 299 -23.83 -0.54 10.72
CA HIS A 299 -22.50 -0.52 10.09
C HIS A 299 -21.71 -1.83 10.28
N ALA A 300 -21.66 -2.39 11.51
CA ALA A 300 -20.94 -3.63 11.78
C ALA A 300 -21.61 -4.87 11.13
N TRP A 301 -22.93 -4.97 11.25
CA TRP A 301 -23.71 -6.00 10.55
C TRP A 301 -23.55 -5.89 9.03
N ARG A 302 -23.65 -4.68 8.45
CA ARG A 302 -23.45 -4.46 7.01
C ARG A 302 -22.03 -4.82 6.58
N ALA A 303 -21.02 -4.48 7.38
CA ALA A 303 -19.64 -4.83 7.11
C ALA A 303 -19.47 -6.35 7.03
N ARG A 304 -19.94 -7.09 8.05
CA ARG A 304 -19.89 -8.56 8.08
C ARG A 304 -20.69 -9.19 6.95
N ARG A 305 -21.91 -8.71 6.70
CA ARG A 305 -22.77 -9.24 5.64
C ARG A 305 -22.19 -8.97 4.25
N ASN A 306 -21.64 -7.79 4.00
CA ASN A 306 -20.95 -7.48 2.75
C ASN A 306 -19.72 -8.37 2.57
N ALA A 307 -18.96 -8.63 3.64
CA ALA A 307 -17.84 -9.55 3.62
C ALA A 307 -18.27 -10.93 3.11
N TRP A 308 -19.26 -11.53 3.75
CA TRP A 308 -19.74 -12.86 3.39
C TRP A 308 -20.41 -12.90 2.01
N LEU A 309 -21.11 -11.83 1.62
CA LEU A 309 -21.65 -11.70 0.27
C LEU A 309 -20.53 -11.69 -0.77
N THR A 310 -19.44 -10.96 -0.54
CA THR A 310 -18.27 -10.94 -1.43
C THR A 310 -17.60 -12.31 -1.50
N VAL A 311 -17.44 -13.01 -0.36
CA VAL A 311 -16.89 -14.37 -0.31
C VAL A 311 -17.72 -15.33 -1.16
N ALA A 312 -19.05 -15.32 -0.97
CA ALA A 312 -19.96 -16.20 -1.71
C ALA A 312 -19.97 -15.87 -3.22
N ALA A 313 -20.02 -14.58 -3.58
CA ALA A 313 -20.01 -14.14 -4.97
C ALA A 313 -18.71 -14.50 -5.69
N SER A 314 -17.57 -14.27 -5.05
CA SER A 314 -16.24 -14.62 -5.57
C SER A 314 -16.08 -16.13 -5.78
N SER A 315 -16.43 -16.93 -4.76
CA SER A 315 -16.33 -18.39 -4.85
C SER A 315 -17.24 -18.95 -5.94
N ARG A 316 -18.49 -18.46 -6.03
CA ARG A 316 -19.44 -18.86 -7.06
C ARG A 316 -19.00 -18.47 -8.47
N ALA A 317 -18.43 -17.28 -8.63
CA ALA A 317 -17.92 -16.81 -9.93
C ALA A 317 -16.78 -17.69 -10.44
N TRP A 318 -15.95 -18.24 -9.54
CA TRP A 318 -14.89 -19.18 -9.93
C TRP A 318 -15.40 -20.60 -10.18
N LEU A 319 -16.44 -21.04 -9.47
CA LEU A 319 -17.01 -22.39 -9.60
C LEU A 319 -17.81 -22.60 -10.90
N ASN A 320 -18.29 -21.53 -11.54
CA ASN A 320 -19.09 -21.54 -12.77
C ASN A 320 -18.22 -21.38 -14.02
#